data_AF-A0A2N2NXB9-F1
#
_entry.id   AF-A0A2N2NXB9-F1
#
_cell.length_a   1.000
_cell.length_b   1.000
_cell.length_c   1.000
_cell.angle_alpha   90.00
_cell.angle_beta   90.00
_cell.angle_gamma   90.00
#
_symmetry.space_group_name_H-M   'P 1'
#
loop_
_entity.id
_entity.type
_entity.pdbx_description
1 polymer ?
#
loop_
_entity_poly.entity_id
_entity_poly.type
_entity_poly.pdbx_seq_one_letter_code
_entity_poly.pdbx_strand_id
1 'polypeptide(L)'
;MFRLVNQEDLFNAGYYFYFGSAKGSGGLQARLLRHISMEKKKFWHIDYLRPYMDFVAAVFTMQTNQECVWCQKIQENDPFKVPVQRFGASDCLSSCKAHLLYSDFLMGLNEFLEYLKIPYSNNDQLYLFFQENNESTVKSKGKN
;
A
#
# COMPACT_ATOMS: atom_id res chain seq x y z
N MET A 1 -0.12 -3.25 0.10
CA MET A 1 -0.38 -4.00 1.34
C MET A 1 0.47 -5.25 1.33
N PHE A 2 1.15 -5.49 2.44
CA PHE A 2 2.07 -6.59 2.67
C PHE A 2 1.69 -7.30 3.96
N ARG A 3 1.99 -8.59 4.08
CA ARG A 3 1.84 -9.34 5.32
C ARG A 3 3.22 -9.78 5.79
N LEU A 4 3.58 -9.45 7.02
CA LEU A 4 4.78 -9.97 7.65
C LEU A 4 4.40 -11.23 8.42
N VAL A 5 5.06 -12.35 8.13
CA VAL A 5 4.75 -13.66 8.73
C VAL A 5 5.68 -13.98 9.91
N ASN A 6 6.94 -13.57 9.86
CA ASN A 6 7.90 -13.69 10.97
C ASN A 6 9.10 -12.73 10.81
N GLN A 7 9.42 -11.98 11.87
CA GLN A 7 10.75 -11.45 12.17
C GLN A 7 10.91 -11.41 13.70
N GLU A 8 12.04 -11.92 14.20
CA GLU A 8 12.35 -11.78 15.63
C GLU A 8 12.85 -10.34 15.92
N ASP A 9 12.33 -9.78 17.01
CA ASP A 9 12.72 -8.57 17.74
C ASP A 9 12.48 -7.15 17.18
N LEU A 10 12.25 -6.92 15.88
CA LEU A 10 12.07 -5.53 15.35
C LEU A 10 10.69 -5.20 14.76
N PHE A 11 9.95 -6.16 14.21
CA PHE A 11 8.67 -5.92 13.56
C PHE A 11 7.65 -7.00 13.90
N ASN A 12 6.45 -6.58 14.31
CA ASN A 12 5.37 -7.52 14.63
C ASN A 12 4.83 -8.21 13.37
N ALA A 13 4.53 -9.50 13.47
CA ALA A 13 3.77 -10.20 12.44
C ALA A 13 2.37 -9.56 12.30
N GLY A 14 1.92 -9.35 11.07
CA GLY A 14 0.68 -8.63 10.80
C GLY A 14 0.64 -8.00 9.41
N TYR A 15 -0.18 -6.97 9.24
CA TYR A 15 -0.44 -6.33 7.95
C TYR A 15 0.18 -4.94 7.88
N TYR A 16 0.89 -4.69 6.77
CA TYR A 16 1.65 -3.49 6.52
C TYR A 16 1.11 -2.76 5.29
N PHE A 17 0.79 -1.49 5.47
CA PHE A 17 0.21 -0.61 4.44
C PHE A 17 1.25 0.44 4.07
N TYR A 18 1.81 0.30 2.88
CA TYR A 18 2.80 1.23 2.35
C TYR A 18 2.15 2.15 1.33
N PHE A 19 2.33 3.46 1.51
CA PHE A 19 1.82 4.51 0.64
C PHE A 19 2.99 5.10 -0.16
N GLY A 20 2.80 5.28 -1.46
CA GLY A 20 3.85 5.77 -2.33
C GLY A 20 3.32 6.24 -3.67
N SER A 21 3.93 7.29 -4.21
CA SER A 21 3.60 7.84 -5.52
C SER A 21 4.42 7.20 -6.65
N ALA A 22 3.82 7.10 -7.84
CA ALA A 22 4.46 6.50 -9.02
C ALA A 22 4.90 7.54 -10.05
N LYS A 23 5.58 8.62 -9.61
CA LYS A 23 5.99 9.76 -10.46
C LYS A 23 7.29 9.55 -11.26
N GLY A 24 7.91 8.37 -11.17
CA GLY A 24 9.15 8.06 -11.89
C GLY A 24 8.93 7.78 -13.38
N SER A 25 10.00 7.73 -14.16
CA SER A 25 9.96 7.53 -15.63
C SER A 25 9.25 6.24 -16.09
N GLY A 26 9.27 5.18 -15.26
CA GLY A 26 8.54 3.94 -15.53
C GLY A 26 7.07 3.94 -15.07
N GLY A 27 6.59 5.03 -14.48
CA GLY A 27 5.21 5.21 -14.04
C GLY A 27 4.71 4.17 -13.02
N LEU A 28 3.39 3.99 -13.01
CA LEU A 28 2.68 3.07 -12.11
C LEU A 28 3.09 1.61 -12.32
N GLN A 29 3.21 1.16 -13.57
CA GLN A 29 3.55 -0.23 -13.87
C GLN A 29 4.92 -0.60 -13.27
N ALA A 30 5.94 0.22 -13.49
CA ALA A 30 7.26 -0.04 -12.92
C ALA A 30 7.25 0.01 -11.38
N ARG A 31 6.47 0.92 -10.79
CA ARG A 31 6.31 1.02 -9.32
C ARG A 31 5.66 -0.26 -8.74
N LEU A 32 4.61 -0.77 -9.36
CA LEU A 32 3.93 -2.00 -8.95
C LEU A 32 4.84 -3.22 -9.08
N LEU A 33 5.46 -3.41 -10.26
CA LEU A 33 6.40 -4.52 -10.48
C LEU A 33 7.55 -4.50 -9.48
N ARG A 34 8.05 -3.29 -9.17
CA ARG A 34 9.06 -3.12 -8.14
C ARG A 34 8.57 -3.57 -6.77
N HIS A 35 7.36 -3.23 -6.34
CA HIS A 35 6.84 -3.68 -5.05
C HIS A 35 6.57 -5.20 -4.99
N ILE A 36 6.22 -5.82 -6.11
CA ILE A 36 5.93 -7.25 -6.20
C ILE A 36 7.22 -8.08 -6.19
N SER A 37 8.27 -7.64 -6.90
CA SER A 37 9.55 -8.35 -6.99
C SER A 37 10.17 -8.63 -5.62
N MET A 38 10.91 -9.74 -5.46
CA MET A 38 11.75 -9.99 -4.28
C MET A 38 13.19 -9.57 -4.57
N GLU A 39 13.73 -10.03 -5.71
CA GLU A 39 15.09 -9.76 -6.17
C GLU A 39 15.17 -8.42 -6.90
N LYS A 40 15.78 -7.42 -6.24
CA LYS A 40 16.05 -6.11 -6.84
C LYS A 40 17.14 -5.36 -6.08
N LYS A 41 17.74 -4.37 -6.74
CA LYS A 41 18.57 -3.37 -6.04
C LYS A 41 17.70 -2.56 -5.09
N LYS A 42 18.02 -2.58 -3.80
CA LYS A 42 17.30 -1.88 -2.73
C LYS A 42 17.58 -0.37 -2.83
N PHE A 43 16.52 0.44 -2.83
CA PHE A 43 16.62 1.90 -2.93
C PHE A 43 15.67 2.62 -1.96
N TRP A 44 14.47 2.10 -1.77
CA TRP A 44 13.47 2.62 -0.84
C TRP A 44 13.42 1.77 0.42
N HIS A 45 12.98 2.36 1.53
CA HIS A 45 12.89 1.68 2.82
C HIS A 45 12.10 0.35 2.73
N ILE A 46 10.99 0.34 1.99
CA ILE A 46 10.17 -0.87 1.81
C ILE A 46 10.91 -2.00 1.06
N ASP A 47 11.93 -1.70 0.26
CA ASP A 47 12.72 -2.73 -0.43
C ASP A 47 13.56 -3.57 0.54
N TYR A 48 13.91 -3.01 1.71
CA TYR A 48 14.63 -3.73 2.75
C TYR A 48 13.72 -4.66 3.54
N LEU A 49 12.43 -4.30 3.68
CA LEU A 49 11.43 -5.14 4.34
C LEU A 49 10.81 -6.18 3.40
N ARG A 50 10.75 -5.89 2.08
CA ARG A 50 10.06 -6.73 1.10
C ARG A 50 10.44 -8.22 1.15
N PRO A 51 11.70 -8.65 1.33
CA PRO A 51 12.06 -10.07 1.39
C PRO A 51 11.41 -10.85 2.55
N TYR A 52 10.93 -10.16 3.59
CA TYR A 52 10.33 -10.79 4.78
C TYR A 52 8.79 -10.77 4.75
N MET A 53 8.22 -10.22 3.68
CA MET A 53 6.79 -9.96 3.57
C MET A 53 6.18 -10.72 2.40
N ASP A 54 4.94 -11.15 2.54
CA ASP A 54 4.09 -11.54 1.43
C ASP A 54 3.43 -10.29 0.83
N PHE A 55 3.42 -10.18 -0.49
CA PHE A 55 2.61 -9.16 -1.15
C PHE A 55 1.16 -9.63 -1.18
N VAL A 56 0.24 -8.80 -0.69
CA VAL A 56 -1.18 -9.17 -0.62
C VAL A 56 -1.96 -8.47 -1.74
N ALA A 57 -1.85 -7.15 -1.81
CA ALA A 57 -2.57 -6.35 -2.79
C ALA A 57 -1.94 -4.97 -2.98
N ALA A 58 -2.25 -4.33 -4.09
CA ALA A 58 -2.04 -2.90 -4.32
C ALA A 58 -3.37 -2.23 -4.69
N VAL A 59 -3.61 -1.07 -4.10
CA VAL A 59 -4.67 -0.15 -4.50
C VAL A 59 -4.01 1.10 -5.05
N PHE A 60 -4.50 1.60 -6.18
CA PHE A 60 -3.96 2.80 -6.80
C PHE A 60 -5.04 3.65 -7.44
N THR A 61 -4.69 4.92 -7.66
CA THR A 61 -5.50 5.92 -8.36
C THR A 61 -4.59 6.70 -9.29
N MET A 62 -5.17 7.27 -10.35
CA MET A 62 -4.47 8.16 -11.27
C MET A 62 -4.42 9.61 -10.77
N GLN A 63 -5.09 9.90 -9.64
CA GLN A 63 -5.03 11.21 -9.01
C GLN A 63 -3.67 11.48 -8.37
N THR A 64 -3.25 12.75 -8.41
CA THR A 64 -2.02 13.20 -7.79
C THR A 64 -2.18 13.45 -6.30
N ASN A 65 -1.08 13.37 -5.55
CA ASN A 65 -0.99 13.75 -4.12
C ASN A 65 -1.83 12.90 -3.15
N GLN A 66 -2.29 11.72 -3.58
CA GLN A 66 -3.08 10.82 -2.74
C GLN A 66 -2.26 10.03 -1.71
N GLU A 67 -0.93 9.98 -1.87
CA GLU A 67 -0.01 9.32 -0.94
C GLU A 67 -0.19 9.82 0.51
N CYS A 68 -0.05 11.13 0.72
CA CYS A 68 -0.19 11.74 2.05
C CYS A 68 -1.64 11.69 2.55
N VAL A 69 -2.60 12.00 1.67
CA VAL A 69 -4.04 12.06 2.00
C VAL A 69 -4.53 10.72 2.53
N TRP A 70 -4.25 9.63 1.80
CA TRP A 70 -4.64 8.29 2.24
C TRP A 70 -3.91 7.86 3.51
N CYS A 71 -2.60 8.13 3.60
CA CYS A 71 -1.83 7.75 4.77
C CYS A 71 -2.34 8.44 6.04
N GLN A 72 -2.60 9.76 6.00
CA GLN A 72 -3.10 10.52 7.14
C GLN A 72 -4.50 10.05 7.54
N LYS A 73 -5.42 9.93 6.57
CA LYS A 73 -6.79 9.48 6.81
C LYS A 73 -6.84 8.10 7.46
N ILE A 74 -6.03 7.16 6.98
CA ILE A 74 -6.00 5.80 7.54
C ILE A 74 -5.37 5.81 8.93
N GLN A 75 -4.31 6.59 9.12
CA GLN A 75 -3.62 6.71 10.40
C GLN A 75 -4.50 7.28 11.53
N GLU A 76 -5.53 8.08 11.21
CA GLU A 76 -6.49 8.61 12.20
C GLU A 76 -7.39 7.54 12.83
N ASN A 77 -7.37 6.30 12.32
CA ASN A 77 -8.21 5.21 12.80
C ASN A 77 -7.44 4.26 13.73
N ASP A 78 -8.10 3.85 14.80
CA ASP A 78 -7.51 3.13 15.95
C ASP A 78 -6.81 1.79 15.65
N PRO A 79 -7.10 1.01 14.58
CA PRO A 79 -6.32 -0.20 14.33
C PRO A 79 -4.96 0.07 13.66
N PHE A 80 -4.72 1.27 13.12
CA PHE A 80 -3.51 1.57 12.35
C PHE A 80 -2.45 2.28 13.19
N LYS A 81 -1.29 1.64 13.30
CA LYS A 81 -0.14 2.15 14.07
C LYS A 81 1.00 2.56 13.14
N VAL A 82 1.88 3.44 13.61
CA VAL A 82 3.15 3.74 12.93
C VAL A 82 4.23 2.83 13.50
N PRO A 83 4.68 1.80 12.76
CA PRO A 83 5.68 0.86 13.29
C PRO A 83 7.07 1.51 13.39
N VAL A 84 7.41 2.41 12.46
CA VAL A 84 8.70 3.11 12.43
C VAL A 84 8.48 4.57 12.01
N GLN A 85 8.94 5.51 12.83
CA GLN A 85 8.86 6.94 12.53
C GLN A 85 9.63 7.28 11.25
N ARG A 86 9.06 8.17 10.46
CA ARG A 86 9.56 8.68 9.17
C ARG A 86 9.79 7.61 8.09
N PHE A 87 9.33 6.36 8.28
CA PHE A 87 9.51 5.31 7.29
C PHE A 87 8.82 5.68 5.98
N GLY A 88 9.61 5.83 4.91
CA GLY A 88 9.11 6.22 3.59
C GLY A 88 8.63 7.67 3.48
N ALA A 89 8.83 8.49 4.52
CA ALA A 89 8.39 9.88 4.59
C ALA A 89 9.57 10.87 4.68
N SER A 90 10.78 10.47 4.23
CA SER A 90 11.99 11.31 4.35
C SER A 90 11.91 12.59 3.52
N ASP A 91 11.30 12.52 2.34
CA ASP A 91 11.05 13.61 1.39
C ASP A 91 9.60 14.14 1.48
N CYS A 92 8.83 13.72 2.49
CA CYS A 92 7.45 14.16 2.67
C CYS A 92 7.39 15.58 3.24
N LEU A 93 6.74 16.49 2.51
CA LEU A 93 6.51 17.89 2.92
C LEU A 93 5.22 18.07 3.73
N SER A 94 4.37 17.05 3.82
CA SER A 94 3.08 17.08 4.54
C SER A 94 3.20 16.65 6.01
N SER A 95 4.41 16.53 6.55
CA SER A 95 4.69 16.14 7.93
C SER A 95 4.05 14.81 8.36
N CYS A 96 3.89 13.86 7.43
CA CYS A 96 3.41 12.52 7.75
C CYS A 96 4.36 11.83 8.73
N LYS A 97 3.81 11.19 9.78
CA LYS A 97 4.64 10.47 10.78
C LYS A 97 5.38 9.30 10.15
N ALA A 98 4.79 8.64 9.16
CA ALA A 98 5.39 7.65 8.28
C ALA A 98 4.49 7.46 7.06
N HIS A 99 4.97 6.82 6.00
CA HIS A 99 4.17 6.26 4.90
C HIS A 99 4.07 4.73 4.97
N LEU A 100 4.46 4.16 6.11
CA LEU A 100 4.21 2.76 6.44
C LEU A 100 3.32 2.74 7.69
N LEU A 101 2.19 2.05 7.58
CA LEU A 101 1.28 1.79 8.69
C LEU A 101 1.20 0.27 8.95
N TYR A 102 0.84 -0.08 10.17
CA TYR A 102 0.74 -1.45 10.67
C TYR A 102 -0.65 -1.71 11.27
N SER A 103 -1.19 -2.91 11.08
CA SER A 103 -2.37 -3.43 11.77
C SER A 103 -2.17 -4.90 12.13
N ASP A 104 -2.66 -5.29 13.31
CA ASP A 104 -2.66 -6.68 13.80
C ASP A 104 -3.64 -7.58 13.01
N PHE A 105 -4.58 -7.00 12.26
CA PHE A 105 -5.57 -7.72 11.46
C PHE A 105 -5.75 -7.14 10.05
N LEU A 106 -6.21 -7.98 9.13
CA LEU A 106 -6.61 -7.56 7.80
C LEU A 106 -8.01 -6.98 7.86
N MET A 107 -8.12 -5.68 7.66
CA MET A 107 -9.40 -5.05 7.37
C MET A 107 -10.00 -5.67 6.11
N GLY A 108 -11.32 -5.89 6.11
CA GLY A 108 -12.02 -6.38 4.94
C GLY A 108 -11.77 -5.47 3.75
N LEU A 109 -11.57 -6.03 2.56
CA LEU A 109 -11.17 -5.23 1.40
C LEU A 109 -12.16 -4.09 1.11
N ASN A 110 -13.45 -4.37 1.14
CA ASN A 110 -14.47 -3.37 0.87
C ASN A 110 -14.42 -2.23 1.90
N GLU A 111 -14.26 -2.57 3.17
CA GLU A 111 -14.10 -1.60 4.25
C GLU A 111 -12.87 -0.72 4.02
N PHE A 112 -11.73 -1.32 3.65
CA PHE A 112 -10.52 -0.60 3.30
C PHE A 112 -10.70 0.32 2.09
N LEU A 113 -11.45 -0.10 1.07
CA LEU A 113 -11.74 0.73 -0.09
C LEU A 113 -12.68 1.89 0.24
N GLU A 114 -13.65 1.70 1.13
CA GLU A 114 -14.47 2.81 1.64
C GLU A 114 -13.61 3.85 2.37
N TYR A 115 -12.60 3.42 3.13
CA TYR A 115 -11.63 4.36 3.73
C TYR A 115 -10.87 5.18 2.68
N LEU A 116 -10.55 4.59 1.53
CA LEU A 116 -9.78 5.26 0.48
C LEU A 116 -10.60 6.19 -0.41
N LYS A 117 -11.94 6.02 -0.47
CA LYS A 117 -12.82 6.93 -1.20
C LYS A 117 -12.79 8.32 -0.57
N ILE A 118 -12.70 9.35 -1.40
CA ILE A 118 -12.68 10.75 -0.97
C ILE A 118 -14.06 11.33 -1.25
N PRO A 119 -14.76 11.90 -0.25
CA PRO A 119 -16.16 12.31 -0.38
C PRO A 119 -16.49 13.33 -1.47
N TYR A 120 -15.47 13.98 -2.08
CA TYR A 120 -15.64 15.16 -2.94
C TYR A 120 -15.11 14.98 -4.37
N SER A 121 -14.83 13.76 -4.82
CA SER A 121 -14.36 13.51 -6.19
C SER A 121 -15.37 12.66 -6.97
N ASN A 122 -15.98 13.28 -7.98
CA ASN A 122 -16.91 12.63 -8.90
C ASN A 122 -16.24 11.58 -9.82
N ASN A 123 -14.92 11.37 -9.71
CA ASN A 123 -14.11 10.46 -10.53
C ASN A 123 -13.08 9.66 -9.68
N ASP A 124 -13.45 9.21 -8.48
CA ASP A 124 -12.63 8.34 -7.65
C ASP A 124 -12.57 6.90 -8.18
N GLN A 125 -11.92 6.74 -9.34
CA GLN A 125 -11.62 5.42 -9.85
C GLN A 125 -10.43 4.84 -9.08
N LEU A 126 -10.73 3.96 -8.12
CA LEU A 126 -9.76 3.09 -7.48
C LEU A 126 -9.58 1.82 -8.29
N TYR A 127 -8.33 1.42 -8.46
CA TYR A 127 -7.97 0.16 -9.10
C TYR A 127 -7.33 -0.75 -8.07
N LEU A 128 -7.65 -2.04 -8.18
CA LEU A 128 -7.08 -3.08 -7.33
C LEU A 128 -6.30 -4.09 -8.14
N PHE A 129 -5.15 -4.45 -7.57
CA PHE A 129 -4.33 -5.54 -8.03
C PHE A 129 -4.10 -6.49 -6.85
N PHE A 130 -4.48 -7.75 -7.03
CA PHE A 130 -4.13 -8.83 -6.11
C PHE A 130 -3.07 -9.69 -6.76
N GLN A 131 -2.14 -10.17 -5.95
CA GLN A 131 -1.39 -11.34 -6.36
C GLN A 131 -2.31 -12.54 -6.14
N GLU A 132 -2.92 -13.03 -7.21
CA GLU A 132 -3.66 -14.29 -7.16
C GLU A 132 -2.72 -15.39 -6.65
N ASN A 133 -3.23 -16.25 -5.77
CA ASN A 133 -2.62 -17.55 -5.52
C ASN A 133 -2.70 -18.37 -6.82
N ASN A 134 -1.82 -18.15 -7.80
CA ASN A 134 -1.63 -18.98 -9.01
C ASN A 134 -2.89 -19.57 -9.70
N GLU A 135 -4.07 -18.94 -9.61
CA GLU A 135 -5.27 -19.36 -10.32
C GLU A 135 -6.08 -18.13 -10.72
N SER A 136 -6.06 -17.87 -12.01
CA SER A 136 -6.65 -16.68 -12.61
C SER A 136 -8.12 -16.84 -12.91
N THR A 137 -8.94 -15.94 -12.37
CA THR A 137 -10.29 -15.71 -12.92
C THR A 137 -10.54 -14.23 -13.14
N VAL A 138 -10.25 -13.80 -14.37
CA VAL A 138 -10.73 -12.55 -14.96
C VAL A 138 -12.26 -12.61 -15.02
N LYS A 139 -12.96 -11.78 -14.24
CA LYS A 139 -14.38 -11.47 -14.47
C LYS A 139 -14.50 -10.16 -15.24
N SER A 140 -14.61 -10.26 -16.56
CA SER A 140 -15.11 -9.18 -17.40
C SER A 140 -16.60 -9.01 -17.15
N LYS A 141 -17.03 -7.81 -16.71
CA LYS A 141 -18.45 -7.43 -16.70
C LYS A 141 -18.95 -7.42 -18.14
N GLY A 142 -19.87 -8.33 -18.46
CA GLY A 142 -20.65 -8.29 -19.69
C GLY A 142 -21.43 -6.99 -19.75
N LYS A 143 -21.39 -6.34 -20.93
CA LYS A 143 -22.33 -5.29 -21.31
C LYS A 143 -23.71 -5.93 -21.46
N ASN A 144 -24.70 -5.41 -20.75
CA ASN A 144 -26.09 -5.42 -21.19
C ASN A 144 -26.37 -4.05 -21.82
#